data_AF-A0A6F8TAC9-F1
#
_entry.id   AF-A0A6F8TAC9-F1
#
_cell.length_a   1.000
_cell.length_b   1.000
_cell.length_c   1.000
_cell.angle_alpha   90.00
_cell.angle_beta   90.00
_cell.angle_gamma   90.00
#
_symmetry.space_group_name_H-M   'P 1'
#
loop_
_entity.id
_entity.type
_entity.pdbx_description
1 polymer ?
#
loop_
_entity_poly.entity_id
_entity_poly.type
_entity_poly.pdbx_seq_one_letter_code
_entity_poly.pdbx_strand_id
1 'polypeptide(L)'
;MSGRSIVIYEECHLKKSENNHATHQGFLNQLKKLLPQSVRPIIVTDAGFRVPWFQHILDPGWDFVGRLRNKNLVLLDTSPTGEFSHTFFCKLQQNLGILTEKGKVPSNFIVYKGASKNRHKLNKNKKTVALEKANCIQGPIKNRGLLSHLFI
;
A
#
# COMPACT_ATOMS: atom_id res chain seq x y z
N MET A 1 1.31 -21.29 22.51
CA MET A 1 1.94 -21.77 21.26
C MET A 1 2.30 -20.56 20.42
N SER A 2 3.59 -20.36 20.09
CA SER A 2 4.02 -19.26 19.22
C SER A 2 3.62 -19.59 17.78
N GLY A 3 2.68 -18.84 17.21
CA GLY A 3 2.26 -19.02 15.82
C GLY A 3 3.44 -18.83 14.87
N ARG A 4 3.71 -19.83 14.02
CA ARG A 4 4.68 -19.73 12.92
C ARG A 4 3.90 -19.76 11.62
N SER A 5 4.22 -18.86 10.69
CA SER A 5 3.69 -18.92 9.33
C SER A 5 4.27 -20.12 8.59
N ILE A 6 3.44 -20.82 7.82
CA ILE A 6 3.84 -21.91 6.93
C ILE A 6 3.82 -21.38 5.50
N VAL A 7 4.92 -21.57 4.77
CA VAL A 7 4.98 -21.20 3.35
C VAL A 7 4.29 -22.29 2.55
N ILE A 8 3.19 -21.93 1.89
CA ILE A 8 2.46 -22.83 0.98
C ILE A 8 2.90 -22.64 -0.47
N TYR A 9 3.43 -21.47 -0.81
CA TYR A 9 3.81 -21.11 -2.16
C TYR A 9 4.82 -19.96 -2.17
N GLU A 10 5.84 -20.07 -3.02
CA GLU A 10 6.87 -19.05 -3.24
C GLU A 10 7.35 -19.11 -4.70
N GLU A 11 7.58 -17.94 -5.30
CA GLU A 11 8.18 -17.83 -6.63
C GLU A 11 9.40 -16.90 -6.57
N CYS A 12 10.46 -17.29 -7.28
CA CYS A 12 11.65 -16.47 -7.47
C CYS A 12 11.71 -15.98 -8.92
N HIS A 13 11.83 -14.67 -9.10
CA HIS A 13 11.89 -14.05 -10.42
C HIS A 13 13.20 -13.32 -10.66
N LEU A 14 13.61 -13.27 -11.93
CA LEU A 14 14.75 -12.46 -12.34
C LEU A 14 14.45 -10.98 -12.14
N LYS A 15 15.47 -10.19 -11.80
CA LYS A 15 15.31 -8.75 -11.59
C LYS A 15 14.73 -8.02 -12.82
N LYS A 16 14.96 -8.53 -14.03
CA LYS A 16 14.40 -7.95 -15.26
C LYS A 16 12.86 -7.97 -15.32
N SER A 17 12.21 -8.83 -14.55
CA SER A 17 10.75 -8.91 -14.43
C SER A 17 10.21 -8.22 -13.17
N GLU A 18 11.05 -7.44 -12.48
CA GLU A 18 10.61 -6.60 -11.36
C GLU A 18 9.50 -5.64 -11.81
N ASN A 19 8.39 -5.58 -11.05
CA ASN A 19 7.18 -4.81 -11.37
C ASN A 19 6.47 -5.18 -12.69
N ASN A 20 6.73 -6.36 -13.27
CA ASN A 20 6.04 -6.83 -14.45
C ASN A 20 4.62 -7.34 -14.11
N HIS A 21 3.59 -6.75 -14.73
CA HIS A 21 2.19 -7.12 -14.49
C HIS A 21 1.86 -8.56 -14.89
N ALA A 22 2.48 -9.10 -15.94
CA ALA A 22 2.26 -10.49 -16.35
C ALA A 22 2.80 -11.46 -15.29
N THR A 23 3.96 -11.16 -14.70
CA THR A 23 4.55 -11.95 -13.61
C THR A 23 3.63 -11.95 -12.38
N HIS A 24 3.14 -10.77 -12.01
CA HIS A 24 2.21 -10.62 -10.89
C HIS A 24 0.89 -11.40 -11.10
N GLN A 25 0.33 -11.34 -12.30
CA GLN A 25 -0.87 -12.11 -12.66
C GLN A 25 -0.62 -13.61 -12.60
N GLY A 26 0.50 -14.07 -13.15
CA GLY A 26 0.92 -15.47 -13.10
C GLY A 26 0.96 -15.99 -11.67
N PHE A 27 1.56 -15.22 -10.76
CA PHE A 27 1.64 -15.54 -9.34
C PHE A 27 0.26 -15.72 -8.69
N LEU A 28 -0.65 -14.75 -8.86
CA LEU A 28 -1.99 -14.82 -8.27
C LEU A 28 -2.82 -15.96 -8.85
N ASN A 29 -2.68 -16.24 -10.15
CA ASN A 29 -3.35 -17.34 -10.81
C ASN A 29 -2.88 -18.71 -10.27
N GLN A 30 -1.58 -18.87 -10.01
CA GLN A 30 -1.08 -20.09 -9.39
C GLN A 30 -1.52 -20.22 -7.95
N LEU A 31 -1.45 -19.14 -7.17
CA LEU A 31 -1.95 -19.13 -5.81
C LEU A 31 -3.44 -19.54 -5.75
N LYS A 32 -4.27 -19.03 -6.68
CA LYS A 32 -5.70 -19.36 -6.75
C LYS A 32 -5.94 -20.84 -7.03
N LYS A 33 -5.08 -21.51 -7.79
CA LYS A 33 -5.18 -22.96 -8.06
C LYS A 33 -4.80 -23.81 -6.85
N LEU A 34 -3.88 -23.32 -6.01
CA LEU A 34 -3.41 -24.03 -4.82
C LEU A 34 -4.38 -23.89 -3.65
N LEU A 35 -5.08 -22.76 -3.55
CA LEU A 35 -6.03 -22.52 -2.46
C LEU A 35 -7.37 -23.23 -2.72
N PRO A 36 -8.00 -23.81 -1.69
CA PRO A 36 -9.36 -24.31 -1.79
C PRO A 36 -10.34 -23.20 -2.19
N GLN A 37 -11.39 -23.54 -2.95
CA GLN A 37 -12.38 -22.57 -3.44
C GLN A 37 -13.12 -21.80 -2.33
N SER A 38 -13.20 -22.37 -1.12
CA SER A 38 -13.83 -21.73 0.04
C SER A 38 -12.95 -20.67 0.70
N VAL A 39 -11.66 -20.56 0.32
CA VAL A 39 -10.70 -19.65 0.95
C VAL A 39 -10.65 -18.32 0.21
N ARG A 40 -10.76 -17.23 0.97
CA ARG A 40 -10.57 -15.85 0.51
C ARG A 40 -9.40 -15.24 1.27
N PRO A 41 -8.16 -15.30 0.75
CA PRO A 41 -7.01 -14.75 1.43
C PRO A 41 -7.05 -13.22 1.44
N ILE A 42 -6.39 -12.63 2.44
CA ILE A 42 -6.05 -11.20 2.45
C ILE A 42 -4.61 -11.07 1.97
N ILE A 43 -4.41 -10.45 0.81
CA ILE A 43 -3.09 -10.28 0.21
C ILE A 43 -2.42 -9.03 0.78
N VAL A 44 -1.34 -9.22 1.54
CA VAL A 44 -0.57 -8.10 2.12
C VAL A 44 0.63 -7.79 1.22
N THR A 45 0.72 -6.57 0.69
CA THR A 45 1.81 -6.14 -0.19
C THR A 45 2.53 -4.88 0.27
N ASP A 46 3.83 -4.83 -0.02
CA ASP A 46 4.60 -3.60 0.14
C ASP A 46 4.29 -2.59 -0.98
N ALA A 47 4.86 -1.39 -0.87
CA ALA A 47 4.77 -0.35 -1.88
C ALA A 47 5.42 -0.75 -3.22
N GLY A 48 4.77 -0.39 -4.33
CA GLY A 48 5.28 -0.60 -5.69
C GLY A 48 4.25 -1.23 -6.63
N PHE A 49 3.26 -1.91 -6.07
CA PHE A 49 2.14 -2.46 -6.84
C PHE A 49 1.19 -1.34 -7.29
N ARG A 50 0.63 -1.53 -8.49
CA ARG A 50 -0.26 -0.57 -9.14
C ARG A 50 -1.65 -1.17 -9.27
N VAL A 51 -2.58 -0.34 -9.70
CA VAL A 51 -3.99 -0.65 -9.92
C VAL A 51 -4.27 -2.02 -10.55
N PRO A 52 -3.59 -2.49 -11.62
CA PRO A 52 -3.87 -3.81 -12.18
C PRO A 52 -3.64 -4.97 -11.20
N TRP A 53 -2.70 -4.82 -10.26
CA TRP A 53 -2.47 -5.82 -9.21
C TRP A 53 -3.68 -5.96 -8.28
N PHE A 54 -4.22 -4.83 -7.82
CA PHE A 54 -5.34 -4.83 -6.90
C PHE A 54 -6.63 -5.28 -7.56
N GLN A 55 -6.86 -4.90 -8.82
CA GLN A 55 -7.98 -5.43 -9.61
C GLN A 55 -7.92 -6.97 -9.70
N HIS A 56 -6.76 -7.53 -10.02
CA HIS A 56 -6.59 -9.00 -10.09
C HIS A 56 -6.79 -9.72 -8.76
N ILE A 57 -6.61 -9.04 -7.63
CA ILE A 57 -6.94 -9.59 -6.31
C ILE A 57 -8.46 -9.55 -6.08
N LEU A 58 -9.12 -8.45 -6.46
CA LEU A 58 -10.56 -8.28 -6.27
C LEU A 58 -11.40 -9.19 -7.19
N ASP A 59 -10.92 -9.50 -8.40
CA ASP A 59 -11.63 -10.34 -9.38
C ASP A 59 -12.09 -11.72 -8.83
N PRO A 60 -11.26 -12.50 -8.10
CA PRO A 60 -11.70 -13.72 -7.43
C PRO A 60 -12.48 -13.48 -6.12
N GLY A 61 -12.72 -12.23 -5.71
CA GLY A 61 -13.35 -11.87 -4.44
C GLY A 61 -12.40 -11.98 -3.24
N TRP A 62 -11.10 -11.73 -3.45
CA TRP A 62 -10.12 -11.66 -2.36
C TRP A 62 -9.93 -10.22 -1.89
N ASP A 63 -9.40 -10.07 -0.69
CA ASP A 63 -9.12 -8.78 -0.09
C ASP A 63 -7.61 -8.48 -0.11
N PHE A 64 -7.24 -7.22 0.13
CA PHE A 64 -5.84 -6.82 0.21
C PHE A 64 -5.57 -5.82 1.31
N VAL A 65 -4.30 -5.73 1.71
CA VAL A 65 -3.74 -4.62 2.45
C VAL A 65 -2.47 -4.19 1.74
N GLY A 66 -2.43 -2.96 1.22
CA GLY A 66 -1.31 -2.46 0.44
C GLY A 66 -0.72 -1.20 1.05
N ARG A 67 0.60 -1.04 1.02
CA ARG A 67 1.23 0.25 1.33
C ARG A 67 1.25 1.14 0.09
N LEU A 68 0.61 2.31 0.15
CA LEU A 68 0.73 3.32 -0.89
C LEU A 68 2.01 4.14 -0.77
N ARG A 69 2.69 4.33 -1.90
CA ARG A 69 3.89 5.17 -2.03
C ARG A 69 3.78 6.03 -3.29
N ASN A 70 4.43 7.19 -3.27
CA ASN A 70 4.39 8.21 -4.31
C ASN A 70 3.04 8.95 -4.39
N LYS A 71 2.86 9.77 -5.42
CA LYS A 71 1.68 10.61 -5.68
C LYS A 71 0.65 9.82 -6.48
N ASN A 72 -0.20 9.04 -5.80
CA ASN A 72 -1.35 8.37 -6.42
C ASN A 72 -2.55 9.31 -6.32
N LEU A 73 -3.33 9.41 -7.39
CA LEU A 73 -4.61 10.10 -7.34
C LEU A 73 -5.61 9.24 -6.57
N VAL A 74 -6.27 9.81 -5.57
CA VAL A 74 -7.29 9.17 -4.74
C VAL A 74 -8.54 10.02 -4.80
N LEU A 75 -9.68 9.37 -5.03
CA LEU A 75 -11.00 10.00 -4.98
C LEU A 75 -11.66 9.52 -3.69
N LEU A 76 -11.88 10.42 -2.74
CA LEU A 76 -12.56 10.06 -1.49
C LEU A 76 -14.05 10.31 -1.62
N ASP A 77 -14.86 9.53 -0.92
CA ASP A 77 -16.31 9.76 -0.90
C ASP A 77 -16.68 11.13 -0.28
N THR A 78 -15.79 11.66 0.57
CA THR A 78 -15.95 12.96 1.22
C THR A 78 -15.54 14.14 0.34
N SER A 79 -14.93 13.91 -0.83
CA SER A 79 -14.44 14.97 -1.71
C SER A 79 -14.87 14.73 -3.16
N PRO A 80 -15.50 15.72 -3.83
CA PRO A 80 -15.88 15.57 -5.23
C PRO A 80 -14.67 15.57 -6.19
N THR A 81 -13.50 16.01 -5.72
CA THR A 81 -12.28 16.11 -6.54
C THR A 81 -11.19 15.16 -6.06
N GLY A 82 -10.43 14.64 -7.02
CA GLY A 82 -9.30 13.76 -6.75
C GLY A 82 -8.15 14.52 -6.09
N GLU A 83 -7.65 13.97 -4.98
CA GLU A 83 -6.50 14.49 -4.25
C GLU A 83 -5.33 13.49 -4.33
N PHE A 84 -4.09 13.96 -4.16
CA PHE A 84 -2.91 13.09 -4.22
C PHE A 84 -2.60 12.45 -2.86
N SER A 85 -2.34 11.15 -2.82
CA SER A 85 -2.06 10.34 -1.62
C SER A 85 -1.10 10.97 -0.58
N HIS A 86 -0.11 11.76 -1.00
CA HIS A 86 0.81 12.45 -0.08
C HIS A 86 0.21 13.63 0.71
N THR A 87 -0.85 14.30 0.23
CA THR A 87 -1.50 15.41 0.95
C THR A 87 -2.30 14.93 2.16
N PHE A 88 -2.62 13.64 2.19
CA PHE A 88 -3.52 13.03 3.16
C PHE A 88 -2.88 12.66 4.50
N PHE A 89 -1.55 12.60 4.62
CA PHE A 89 -0.87 12.31 5.90
C PHE A 89 -1.26 13.29 7.03
N CYS A 90 -1.74 14.45 6.62
CA CYS A 90 -2.19 15.53 7.47
C CYS A 90 -3.68 15.51 7.85
N LYS A 91 -4.53 14.80 7.09
CA LYS A 91 -5.99 14.97 7.15
C LYS A 91 -6.79 13.71 7.54
N LEU A 92 -6.23 12.51 7.43
CA LEU A 92 -7.03 11.27 7.51
C LEU A 92 -6.95 10.54 8.87
N GLN A 93 -8.12 10.14 9.39
CA GLN A 93 -8.28 9.13 10.44
C GLN A 93 -8.74 7.76 9.88
N GLN A 94 -9.50 7.75 8.79
CA GLN A 94 -9.88 6.61 7.93
C GLN A 94 -10.88 7.16 6.91
N ASN A 95 -10.76 6.86 5.62
CA ASN A 95 -11.78 7.24 4.63
C ASN A 95 -11.95 6.17 3.54
N LEU A 96 -13.21 5.96 3.14
CA LEU A 96 -13.56 5.18 1.97
C LEU A 96 -13.28 5.99 0.70
N GLY A 97 -12.91 5.30 -0.37
CA GLY A 97 -12.76 5.94 -1.67
C GLY A 97 -12.23 4.99 -2.73
N ILE A 98 -11.65 5.59 -3.76
CA ILE A 98 -11.21 4.95 -4.98
C ILE A 98 -9.74 5.26 -5.23
N LEU A 99 -8.94 4.21 -5.41
CA LEU A 99 -7.55 4.31 -5.86
C LEU A 99 -7.50 4.48 -7.38
N THR A 100 -7.09 5.67 -7.80
CA THR A 100 -6.98 6.17 -9.19
C THR A 100 -8.29 6.21 -9.99
N GLU A 101 -8.46 7.29 -10.74
CA GLU A 101 -9.63 7.52 -11.58
C GLU A 101 -9.81 6.48 -12.70
N LYS A 102 -8.70 5.97 -13.26
CA LYS A 102 -8.73 5.09 -14.44
C LYS A 102 -9.07 3.63 -14.15
N GLY A 103 -8.64 3.08 -13.02
CA GLY A 103 -8.96 1.68 -12.69
C GLY A 103 -9.93 1.49 -11.53
N LYS A 104 -10.34 2.58 -10.90
CA LYS A 104 -11.45 2.64 -9.95
C LYS A 104 -11.45 1.52 -8.89
N VAL A 105 -10.31 1.29 -8.24
CA VAL A 105 -10.21 0.23 -7.22
C VAL A 105 -10.81 0.77 -5.91
N PRO A 106 -11.92 0.22 -5.40
CA PRO A 106 -12.46 0.63 -4.11
C PRO A 106 -11.47 0.27 -3.00
N SER A 107 -11.23 1.19 -2.07
CA SER A 107 -10.19 1.01 -1.05
C SER A 107 -10.48 1.82 0.22
N ASN A 108 -10.00 1.30 1.34
CA ASN A 108 -10.10 1.96 2.64
C ASN A 108 -8.77 2.59 2.98
N PHE A 109 -8.68 3.92 2.94
CA PHE A 109 -7.43 4.63 3.15
C PHE A 109 -7.17 4.85 4.64
N ILE A 110 -6.07 4.29 5.14
CA ILE A 110 -5.68 4.35 6.55
C ILE A 110 -4.28 4.98 6.68
N VAL A 111 -4.17 6.06 7.45
CA VAL A 111 -2.87 6.65 7.80
C VAL A 111 -2.37 6.05 9.10
N TYR A 112 -1.27 5.33 9.03
CA TYR A 112 -0.56 4.81 10.20
C TYR A 112 0.63 5.72 10.55
N LYS A 113 0.65 6.25 11.77
CA LYS A 113 1.76 7.02 12.33
C LYS A 113 2.44 6.21 13.44
N GLY A 114 3.66 5.77 13.18
CA GLY A 114 4.47 5.05 14.14
C GLY A 114 5.56 5.93 14.77
N ALA A 115 6.01 5.56 15.97
CA ALA A 115 7.21 6.15 16.57
C ALA A 115 8.40 6.01 15.62
N SER A 116 9.21 7.08 15.47
CA SER A 116 10.43 7.00 14.69
C SER A 116 11.33 5.91 15.23
N LYS A 117 11.79 5.04 14.32
CA LYS A 117 12.78 4.00 14.61
C LYS A 117 14.23 4.53 14.50
N ASN A 118 14.42 5.86 14.54
CA ASN A 118 15.70 6.57 14.41
C ASN A 118 16.56 6.04 13.25
N ARG A 119 15.91 5.76 12.11
CA ARG A 119 16.59 5.26 10.91
C ARG A 119 17.22 6.44 10.18
N HIS A 120 18.47 6.75 10.52
CA HIS A 120 19.26 7.83 9.92
C HIS A 120 20.17 7.35 8.77
N LYS A 121 20.23 6.05 8.49
CA LYS A 121 21.04 5.51 7.38
C LYS A 121 20.39 5.84 6.04
N LEU A 122 21.18 6.41 5.14
CA LEU A 122 20.79 6.72 3.76
C LEU A 122 20.41 5.42 3.02
N ASN A 123 19.45 5.51 2.10
CA ASN A 123 19.16 4.41 1.20
C ASN A 123 20.35 4.16 0.24
N LYS A 124 20.32 3.03 -0.48
CA LYS A 124 21.38 2.63 -1.44
C LYS A 124 21.73 3.71 -2.48
N ASN A 125 20.82 4.64 -2.74
CA ASN A 125 20.99 5.75 -3.68
C ASN A 125 21.53 7.03 -3.02
N LYS A 126 22.01 6.96 -1.76
CA LYS A 126 22.50 8.09 -0.94
C LYS A 126 21.49 9.24 -0.82
N LYS A 127 20.21 9.00 -1.11
CA LYS A 127 19.16 9.99 -0.95
C LYS A 127 18.57 9.83 0.45
N THR A 128 18.55 10.92 1.21
CA THR A 128 17.69 10.99 2.39
C THR A 128 16.27 10.75 1.90
N VAL A 129 15.53 9.84 2.53
CA VAL A 129 14.07 9.84 2.36
C VAL A 129 13.66 11.16 3.01
N ALA A 130 13.51 12.21 2.20
CA ALA A 130 12.88 13.41 2.69
C ALA A 130 11.52 12.94 3.20
N LEU A 131 11.35 12.97 4.52
CA LEU A 131 10.06 13.30 5.08
C LEU A 131 9.71 14.60 4.37
N GLU A 132 8.94 14.52 3.29
CA GLU A 132 8.24 15.68 2.79
C GLU A 132 7.45 16.13 4.01
N LYS A 133 7.96 17.17 4.69
CA LYS A 133 7.26 17.80 5.78
C LYS A 133 5.99 18.32 5.13
N ALA A 134 4.92 17.53 5.20
CA ALA A 134 3.60 18.08 5.04
C ALA A 134 3.53 19.15 6.13
N ASN A 135 3.55 20.42 5.73
CA ASN A 135 3.37 21.55 6.62
C ASN A 135 1.92 21.49 7.12
N CYS A 136 1.69 20.57 8.06
CA CYS A 136 0.52 20.55 8.90
C CYS A 136 0.69 21.68 9.90
N ILE A 137 0.02 22.80 9.64
CA ILE A 137 -0.26 23.77 10.70
C ILE A 137 -1.24 23.07 11.64
N GLN A 138 -0.75 22.57 12.76
CA GLN A 138 -1.55 22.41 13.96
C GLN A 138 -0.73 22.92 15.14
N GLY A 139 -1.42 23.55 16.09
CA GLY A 139 -0.86 24.11 17.33
C GLY A 139 -0.06 23.11 18.16
N PRO A 140 0.37 23.49 19.37
CA PRO A 140 1.65 23.11 19.96
C PRO A 140 1.71 21.62 20.30
N ILE A 141 2.04 20.80 19.30
CA ILE A 141 2.38 19.40 19.49
C ILE A 141 3.85 19.27 19.11
N LYS A 142 4.66 19.16 20.16
CA LYS A 142 6.12 19.07 20.12
C LYS A 142 6.58 18.15 18.98
N ASN A 143 7.37 18.73 18.07
CA ASN A 143 8.17 18.03 17.06
C ASN A 143 8.90 16.82 17.67
N ARG A 144 8.32 15.63 17.52
CA ARG A 144 9.04 14.36 17.60
C ARG A 144 8.82 13.69 16.26
N GLY A 145 9.90 13.44 15.52
CA GLY A 145 9.85 12.90 14.17
C GLY A 145 9.01 11.61 14.13
N LEU A 146 7.85 11.66 13.49
CA LEU A 146 6.96 10.52 13.29
C LEU A 146 7.04 10.09 11.82
N LEU A 147 7.05 8.79 11.56
CA LEU A 147 6.97 8.25 10.20
C LEU A 147 5.50 7.93 9.89
N SER A 148 4.96 8.56 8.85
CA SER A 148 3.60 8.32 8.38
C SER A 148 3.60 7.40 7.15
N HIS A 149 2.76 6.36 7.17
CA HIS A 149 2.55 5.44 6.07
C HIS A 149 1.06 5.40 5.73
N LEU A 150 0.74 5.43 4.44
CA LEU A 150 -0.64 5.30 3.96
C LEU A 150 -0.84 3.87 3.49
N PHE A 151 -1.90 3.24 4.01
CA PHE A 151 -2.33 1.91 3.62
C PHE A 151 -3.69 2.00 2.93
N ILE A 152 -3.94 1.02 2.06
CA ILE A 152 -5.22 0.73 1.39
C ILE A 152 -5.67 -0.68 1.68
#